data_AF-Q8YUH7-F1
#
_entry.id   AF-Q8YUH7-F1
#
_cell.length_a   1.000
_cell.length_b   1.000
_cell.length_c   1.000
_cell.angle_alpha   90.00
_cell.angle_beta   90.00
_cell.angle_gamma   90.00
#
_symmetry.space_group_name_H-M   'P 1'
#
loop_
_entity.id
_entity.type
_entity.pdbx_description
1 polymer ?
#
loop_
_entity_poly.entity_id
_entity_poly.type
_entity_poly.pdbx_seq_one_letter_code
_entity_poly.pdbx_strand_id
1 'polypeptide(L)'
;MQVMVRQNFENTLAAIELNAARKLNWNYQQFKDCFSFKVNNEAIEIEHDQTAIKEPELEILKQALLDYGFQYKKTINDFILVFEQDVELR
;
A
#
# COMPACT_ATOMS: atom_id res chain seq x y z
N MET A 1 -5.86 24.24 -9.20
CA MET A 1 -4.62 23.64 -8.68
C MET A 1 -4.93 22.26 -8.13
N GLN A 2 -5.06 21.23 -8.98
CA GLN A 2 -5.33 19.84 -8.53
C GLN A 2 -4.47 18.80 -9.26
N VAL A 3 -3.77 19.20 -10.33
CA VAL A 3 -2.97 18.29 -11.17
C VAL A 3 -1.65 17.88 -10.48
N MET A 4 -1.01 18.81 -9.75
CA MET A 4 0.28 18.52 -9.06
C MET A 4 0.13 17.54 -7.89
N VAL A 5 -0.99 17.55 -7.18
CA VAL A 5 -1.23 16.63 -6.04
C VAL A 5 -1.41 15.20 -6.53
N ARG A 6 -2.15 14.99 -7.63
CA ARG A 6 -2.36 13.66 -8.22
C ARG A 6 -1.08 13.08 -8.84
N GLN A 7 -0.29 13.88 -9.55
CA GLN A 7 0.98 13.42 -10.13
C GLN A 7 2.02 13.02 -9.07
N ASN A 8 2.07 13.73 -7.94
CA ASN A 8 2.90 13.31 -6.82
C ASN A 8 2.39 12.00 -6.21
N PHE A 9 1.07 11.84 -6.08
CA PHE A 9 0.50 10.64 -5.49
C PHE A 9 0.72 9.38 -6.33
N GLU A 10 0.59 9.46 -7.65
CA GLU A 10 0.85 8.32 -8.56
C GLU A 10 2.31 7.88 -8.51
N ASN A 11 3.25 8.83 -8.48
CA ASN A 11 4.68 8.54 -8.33
C ASN A 11 4.99 7.94 -6.94
N THR A 12 4.36 8.46 -5.89
CA THR A 12 4.47 7.91 -4.53
C THR A 12 3.91 6.49 -4.47
N LEU A 13 2.77 6.22 -5.11
CA LEU A 13 2.15 4.89 -5.15
C LEU A 13 3.06 3.88 -5.84
N ALA A 14 3.58 4.22 -7.03
CA ALA A 14 4.51 3.34 -7.74
C ALA A 14 5.79 3.05 -6.94
N ALA A 15 6.29 4.05 -6.19
CA ALA A 15 7.44 3.86 -5.30
C ALA A 15 7.11 2.92 -4.12
N ILE A 16 5.94 3.08 -3.49
CA ILE A 16 5.45 2.20 -2.43
C ILE A 16 5.30 0.76 -2.92
N GLU A 17 4.63 0.56 -4.06
CA GLU A 17 4.44 -0.76 -4.65
C GLU A 17 5.78 -1.46 -4.93
N LEU A 18 6.74 -0.72 -5.51
CA LEU A 18 8.07 -1.24 -5.81
C LEU A 18 8.86 -1.58 -4.53
N ASN A 19 8.77 -0.74 -3.49
CA ASN A 19 9.41 -1.00 -2.20
C ASN A 19 8.80 -2.22 -1.51
N ALA A 20 7.48 -2.34 -1.52
CA ALA A 20 6.75 -3.47 -0.96
C ALA A 20 7.14 -4.77 -1.67
N ALA A 21 7.13 -4.80 -3.01
CA ALA A 21 7.58 -5.95 -3.79
C ALA A 21 9.02 -6.36 -3.45
N ARG A 22 9.92 -5.38 -3.32
CA ARG A 22 11.33 -5.63 -2.92
C ARG A 22 11.45 -6.22 -1.52
N LYS A 23 10.72 -5.69 -0.53
CA LYS A 23 10.75 -6.21 0.84
C LYS A 23 10.16 -7.62 0.94
N LEU A 24 9.17 -7.93 0.11
CA LEU A 24 8.59 -9.27 -0.03
C LEU A 24 9.49 -10.24 -0.82
N ASN A 25 10.56 -9.74 -1.43
CA ASN A 25 11.41 -10.49 -2.37
C ASN A 25 10.62 -11.07 -3.55
N TRP A 26 9.59 -10.35 -4.01
CA TRP A 26 8.74 -10.73 -5.12
C TRP A 26 9.08 -9.91 -6.36
N ASN A 27 8.87 -10.50 -7.53
CA ASN A 27 8.90 -9.69 -8.74
C ASN A 27 7.63 -8.80 -8.80
N TYR A 28 7.73 -7.67 -9.50
CA TYR A 28 6.65 -6.69 -9.53
C TYR A 28 5.33 -7.26 -10.10
N GLN A 29 5.42 -8.21 -11.03
CA GLN A 29 4.23 -8.86 -11.60
C GLN A 29 3.50 -9.72 -10.56
N GLN A 30 4.22 -10.58 -9.83
CA GLN A 30 3.67 -11.40 -8.74
C GLN A 30 3.02 -10.54 -7.67
N PHE A 31 3.64 -9.40 -7.37
CA PHE A 31 3.10 -8.43 -6.42
C PHE A 31 1.78 -7.84 -6.91
N LYS A 32 1.70 -7.39 -8.17
CA LYS A 32 0.47 -6.83 -8.75
C LYS A 32 -0.64 -7.85 -8.97
N ASP A 33 -0.29 -9.13 -9.12
CA ASP A 33 -1.27 -10.21 -9.20
C ASP A 33 -1.90 -10.50 -7.84
N CYS A 34 -1.20 -10.26 -6.73
CA CYS A 34 -1.69 -10.54 -5.38
C CYS A 34 -2.21 -9.32 -4.62
N PHE A 35 -1.74 -8.12 -4.95
CA PHE A 35 -2.11 -6.87 -4.28
C PHE A 35 -2.61 -5.83 -5.28
N SER A 36 -3.83 -5.34 -5.04
CA SER A 36 -4.42 -4.26 -5.82
C SER A 36 -4.51 -3.00 -4.98
N PHE A 37 -3.82 -1.96 -5.43
CA PHE A 37 -3.74 -0.66 -4.75
C PHE A 37 -4.76 0.29 -5.34
N LYS A 38 -5.49 0.97 -4.46
CA LYS A 38 -6.48 1.98 -4.83
C LYS A 38 -6.33 3.18 -3.91
N VAL A 39 -6.43 4.37 -4.50
CA VAL A 39 -6.36 5.63 -3.77
C VAL A 39 -7.77 6.17 -3.58
N ASN A 40 -8.16 6.47 -2.35
CA ASN A 40 -9.50 6.96 -2.03
C ASN A 40 -9.43 8.17 -1.09
N ASN A 41 -9.73 9.35 -1.64
CA ASN A 41 -9.70 10.68 -1.02
C ASN A 41 -8.36 11.06 -0.35
N GLU A 42 -7.89 10.32 0.66
CA GLU A 42 -6.60 10.50 1.36
C GLU A 42 -6.04 9.18 1.94
N ALA A 43 -6.66 8.04 1.59
CA ALA A 43 -6.26 6.71 2.04
C ALA A 43 -5.79 5.85 0.87
N ILE A 44 -4.90 4.90 1.16
CA ILE A 44 -4.54 3.80 0.28
C ILE A 44 -5.31 2.57 0.75
N GLU A 45 -6.19 2.07 -0.10
CA GLU A 45 -6.86 0.79 0.06
C GLU A 45 -6.05 -0.26 -0.71
N ILE A 46 -5.64 -1.32 -0.03
CA ILE A 46 -4.92 -2.45 -0.62
C ILE A 46 -5.78 -3.68 -0.47
N GLU A 47 -6.33 -4.14 -1.59
CA GLU A 47 -6.96 -5.44 -1.68
C GLU A 47 -5.90 -6.51 -1.86
N HIS A 48 -6.02 -7.63 -1.13
CA HIS A 48 -5.08 -8.73 -1.22
C HIS A 48 -5.78 -10.08 -1.41
N ASP A 49 -5.14 -11.00 -2.13
CA ASP A 49 -5.63 -12.37 -2.28
C ASP A 49 -5.40 -13.16 -0.98
N GLN A 50 -6.48 -13.43 -0.25
CA GLN A 50 -6.45 -14.17 1.02
C GLN A 50 -5.94 -15.61 0.87
N THR A 51 -5.98 -16.19 -0.32
CA THR A 51 -5.52 -17.56 -0.57
C THR A 51 -4.02 -17.63 -0.82
N ALA A 52 -3.42 -16.54 -1.30
CA ALA A 52 -2.02 -16.46 -1.67
C ALA A 52 -1.15 -15.76 -0.60
N ILE A 53 -1.74 -14.84 0.16
CA ILE A 53 -1.03 -13.98 1.12
C ILE A 53 -1.17 -14.51 2.56
N LYS A 54 -0.05 -14.60 3.31
CA LYS A 54 -0.06 -14.94 4.73
C LYS A 54 0.26 -13.72 5.59
N GLU A 55 0.06 -13.85 6.91
CA GLU A 55 0.28 -12.77 7.87
C GLU A 55 1.68 -12.12 7.81
N PRO A 56 2.80 -12.85 7.66
CA PRO A 56 4.12 -12.23 7.56
C PRO A 56 4.26 -11.28 6.36
N GLU A 57 3.70 -11.65 5.21
CA GLU A 57 3.69 -10.83 4.01
C GLU A 57 2.83 -9.56 4.22
N LEU A 58 1.72 -9.66 4.94
CA LEU A 58 0.91 -8.50 5.32
C LEU A 58 1.68 -7.55 6.27
N GLU A 59 2.45 -8.08 7.21
CA GLU A 59 3.29 -7.25 8.10
C GLU A 59 4.39 -6.53 7.32
N ILE A 60 5.02 -7.22 6.35
CA ILE A 60 6.01 -6.60 5.46
C ILE A 60 5.38 -5.47 4.65
N LEU A 61 4.17 -5.69 4.11
CA LEU A 61 3.42 -4.67 3.38
C LEU A 61 3.11 -3.45 4.27
N LYS A 62 2.66 -3.66 5.51
CA LYS A 62 2.39 -2.58 6.46
C LYS A 62 3.65 -1.75 6.75
N GLN A 63 4.78 -2.40 6.96
CA GLN A 63 6.06 -1.70 7.16
C GLN A 63 6.48 -0.93 5.90
N ALA A 64 6.26 -1.49 4.71
CA ALA A 64 6.56 -0.81 3.46
C ALA A 64 5.76 0.48 3.29
N LEU A 65 4.50 0.52 3.73
CA LEU A 65 3.69 1.73 3.70
C LEU A 65 4.08 2.73 4.80
N LEU A 66 4.46 2.22 5.98
CA LEU A 66 4.92 3.05 7.09
C LEU A 66 6.18 3.84 6.73
N ASP A 67 7.12 3.26 5.96
CA ASP A 67 8.32 3.94 5.45
C ASP A 67 7.99 5.19 4.61
N TYR A 68 6.78 5.27 4.06
CA TYR A 68 6.28 6.41 3.27
C TYR A 68 5.28 7.28 4.04
N GLY A 69 5.12 7.06 5.35
CA GLY A 69 4.21 7.83 6.21
C GLY A 69 2.74 7.40 6.14
N PHE A 70 2.45 6.19 5.64
CA PHE A 70 1.11 5.62 5.64
C PHE A 70 0.97 4.59 6.75
N GLN A 71 0.04 4.85 7.69
CA GLN A 71 -0.21 3.96 8.81
C GLN A 71 -1.44 3.07 8.55
N TYR A 72 -1.33 1.79 8.89
CA TYR A 72 -2.45 0.87 8.84
C TYR A 72 -3.56 1.33 9.80
N LYS A 73 -4.78 1.46 9.30
CA LYS A 73 -5.92 1.93 10.09
C LYS A 73 -6.88 0.81 10.47
N LYS A 74 -7.31 0.02 9.48
CA LYS A 74 -8.31 -1.04 9.63
C LYS A 74 -8.29 -1.98 8.42
N THR A 75 -8.88 -3.15 8.60
CA THR A 75 -9.23 -4.05 7.49
C THR A 75 -10.73 -4.01 7.26
N ILE A 76 -11.15 -3.94 6.00
CA ILE A 76 -12.54 -4.05 5.55
C ILE A 76 -12.71 -5.43 4.91
N ASN A 77 -13.77 -6.15 5.31
CA ASN A 77 -14.12 -7.47 4.79
C ASN A 77 -13.00 -8.53 4.89
N ASP A 78 -12.03 -8.36 5.79
CA ASP A 78 -10.88 -9.25 5.99
C ASP A 78 -9.87 -9.34 4.82
N PHE A 79 -10.06 -8.61 3.71
CA PHE A 79 -9.17 -8.64 2.55
C PHE A 79 -8.76 -7.27 1.99
N ILE A 80 -9.35 -6.18 2.52
CA ILE A 80 -8.99 -4.81 2.13
C ILE A 80 -8.32 -4.13 3.30
N LEU A 81 -7.03 -3.88 3.20
CA LEU A 81 -6.28 -3.09 4.17
C LEU A 81 -6.43 -1.61 3.85
N VAL A 82 -6.79 -0.80 4.84
CA VAL A 82 -6.89 0.66 4.69
C VAL A 82 -5.74 1.32 5.41
N PHE A 83 -5.02 2.16 4.68
CA PHE A 83 -3.91 2.95 5.19
C PHE A 83 -4.18 4.42 5.00
N GLU A 84 -3.97 5.21 6.04
CA GLU A 84 -4.13 6.67 6.00
C GLU A 84 -2.76 7.32 6.14
N GLN A 85 -2.55 8.45 5.46
CA GLN A 85 -1.32 9.20 5.63
C GLN A 85 -1.32 9.83 7.03
N ASP A 86 -0.44 9.35 7.90
CA ASP A 86 -0.30 9.93 9.22
C ASP A 86 0.63 11.14 9.14
N VAL A 87 0.05 12.33 9.22
CA VAL A 87 0.76 13.60 9.04
C VAL A 87 1.50 14.04 10.31
N GLU A 88 1.41 13.28 11.41
CA GLU A 88 2.03 13.62 12.71
C GLU A 88 3.55 13.39 12.76
N LEU A 89 4.21 12.92 11.70
CA LEU A 89 5.67 12.90 11.56
C LEU A 89 6.24 14.22 10.99
N ARG A 90 5.75 15.37 11.49
CA ARG A 90 6.35 16.70 11.22
C ARG A 90 7.08 17.26 12.42
#